data_AF-A0A645EBF9-F1
#
_entry.id   AF-A0A645EBF9-F1
#
_cell.length_a   1.000
_cell.length_b   1.000
_cell.length_c   1.000
_cell.angle_alpha   90.00
_cell.angle_beta   90.00
_cell.angle_gamma   90.00
#
_symmetry.space_group_name_H-M   'P 1'
#
loop_
_entity.id
_entity.type
_entity.pdbx_description
1 polymer ?
#
loop_
_entity_poly.entity_id
_entity_poly.type
_entity_poly.pdbx_seq_one_letter_code
_entity_poly.pdbx_strand_id
1 'polypeptide(L)'
;MDCRAASTDLFVEYFAEIDLPAVLAAMGAQLTLVMPVNHEADSVDQVQRLADQFGKQSGYVVVRNAAHSDSFALFESSEVRAQLKDKLGGREIAMARLQDWLVEMLNAENVTITAAVKHAAFSLLDRQRLQTWQRKLYGEIESVTELLLPTK
;
A
#
# COMPACT_ATOMS: atom_id res chain seq x y z
N MET A 1 11.17 18.85 1.93
CA MET A 1 12.26 17.86 1.88
C MET A 1 11.60 16.58 1.38
N ASP A 2 11.98 16.15 0.19
CA ASP A 2 11.43 14.96 -0.46
C ASP A 2 12.01 13.72 0.23
N CYS A 3 11.36 13.30 1.32
CA CYS A 3 11.83 12.20 2.14
C CYS A 3 11.54 10.83 1.52
N ARG A 4 10.85 10.75 0.38
CA ARG A 4 10.42 9.49 -0.23
C ARG A 4 11.45 8.96 -1.22
N ALA A 5 11.97 9.81 -2.10
CA ALA A 5 12.98 9.41 -3.08
C ALA A 5 14.31 8.98 -2.41
N ALA A 6 14.78 9.75 -1.42
CA ALA A 6 16.06 9.47 -0.75
C ALA A 6 16.05 8.19 0.09
N SER A 7 14.89 7.76 0.61
CA SER A 7 14.81 6.52 1.38
C SER A 7 14.84 5.27 0.50
N THR A 8 14.26 5.33 -0.70
CA THR A 8 14.16 4.17 -1.58
C THR A 8 15.53 3.69 -2.03
N ASP A 9 16.40 4.62 -2.42
CA ASP A 9 17.77 4.30 -2.85
C ASP A 9 18.58 3.66 -1.71
N LEU A 10 18.43 4.19 -0.48
CA LEU A 10 19.09 3.65 0.71
C LEU A 10 18.70 2.18 1.01
N PHE A 11 17.40 1.86 0.89
CA PHE A 11 16.94 0.48 1.11
C PHE A 11 17.37 -0.46 -0.01
N VAL A 12 17.37 0.01 -1.26
CA VAL A 12 17.81 -0.77 -2.41
C VAL A 12 19.30 -1.11 -2.30
N GLU A 13 20.14 -0.12 -1.96
CA GLU A 13 21.57 -0.33 -1.74
C GLU A 13 21.82 -1.33 -0.60
N TYR A 14 21.13 -1.16 0.53
CA TYR A 14 21.23 -2.09 1.65
C TYR A 14 20.80 -3.52 1.28
N PHE A 15 19.70 -3.68 0.52
CA PHE A 15 19.24 -5.00 0.08
C PHE A 15 20.21 -5.69 -0.89
N ALA A 16 20.90 -4.91 -1.73
CA ALA A 16 21.97 -5.41 -2.57
C ALA A 16 23.20 -5.80 -1.75
N GLU A 17 23.57 -5.00 -0.73
CA GLU A 17 24.71 -5.28 0.15
C GLU A 17 24.57 -6.60 0.90
N ILE A 18 23.37 -6.90 1.41
CA ILE A 18 23.13 -8.12 2.20
C ILE A 18 22.77 -9.36 1.36
N ASP A 19 22.70 -9.24 0.03
CA ASP A 19 22.13 -10.25 -0.86
C ASP A 19 20.77 -10.76 -0.33
N LEU A 20 19.81 -9.82 -0.23
CA LEU A 20 18.49 -10.11 0.31
C LEU A 20 17.82 -11.36 -0.33
N PRO A 21 17.92 -11.61 -1.65
CA PRO A 21 17.40 -12.84 -2.24
C PRO A 21 17.96 -14.12 -1.61
N ALA A 22 19.27 -14.18 -1.33
CA ALA A 22 19.88 -15.33 -0.67
C ALA A 22 19.39 -15.50 0.77
N VAL A 23 19.22 -14.39 1.50
CA VAL A 23 18.68 -14.39 2.87
C VAL A 23 17.23 -14.89 2.90
N LEU A 24 16.38 -14.38 2.00
CA LEU A 24 14.99 -14.80 1.88
C LEU A 24 14.88 -16.29 1.51
N ALA A 25 15.72 -16.76 0.58
CA ALA A 25 15.77 -18.17 0.21
C ALA A 25 16.19 -19.06 1.39
N ALA A 26 17.19 -18.64 2.17
CA ALA A 26 17.65 -19.36 3.36
C ALA A 26 16.56 -19.46 4.45
N MET A 27 15.68 -18.46 4.53
CA MET A 27 14.57 -18.42 5.49
C MET A 27 13.27 -19.05 4.96
N GLY A 28 13.20 -19.44 3.68
CA GLY A 28 11.96 -19.85 3.05
C GLY A 28 10.90 -18.73 3.02
N ALA A 29 11.34 -17.48 2.95
CA ALA A 29 10.49 -16.30 2.97
C ALA A 29 10.36 -15.68 1.57
N GLN A 30 9.29 -14.91 1.35
CA GLN A 30 9.07 -14.13 0.14
C GLN A 30 8.91 -12.66 0.50
N LEU A 31 9.36 -11.77 -0.40
CA LEU A 31 9.20 -10.33 -0.26
C LEU A 31 7.99 -9.87 -1.06
N THR A 32 7.08 -9.13 -0.42
CA THR A 32 5.97 -8.46 -1.09
C THR A 32 6.02 -6.97 -0.82
N LEU A 33 6.11 -6.17 -1.88
CA LEU A 33 6.16 -4.72 -1.83
C LEU A 33 4.74 -4.17 -1.93
N VAL A 34 4.30 -3.47 -0.88
CA VAL A 34 3.01 -2.77 -0.83
C VAL A 34 3.25 -1.28 -1.06
N MET A 35 2.78 -0.75 -2.19
CA MET A 35 3.10 0.60 -2.63
C MET A 35 1.82 1.43 -2.77
N PRO A 36 1.59 2.44 -1.90
CA PRO A 36 0.47 3.34 -2.04
C PRO A 36 0.74 4.36 -3.15
N VAL A 37 -0.13 4.37 -4.16
CA VAL A 37 -0.11 5.33 -5.27
C VAL A 37 -1.18 6.39 -5.04
N ASN A 38 -0.78 7.65 -5.24
CA ASN A 38 -1.67 8.81 -5.23
C ASN A 38 -1.89 9.34 -6.67
N HIS A 39 -2.38 10.58 -6.79
CA HIS A 39 -2.64 11.23 -8.08
C HIS A 39 -1.41 11.90 -8.70
N GLU A 40 -0.23 11.78 -8.08
CA GLU A 40 0.99 12.47 -8.50
C GLU A 40 1.87 11.52 -9.34
N ALA A 41 2.56 12.08 -10.34
CA ALA A 41 3.47 11.32 -11.21
C ALA A 41 4.62 10.68 -10.44
N ASP A 42 5.09 11.31 -9.37
CA ASP A 42 6.18 10.81 -8.53
C ASP A 42 5.89 9.42 -7.93
N SER A 43 4.64 9.17 -7.51
CA SER A 43 4.24 7.85 -7.02
C SER A 43 4.33 6.78 -8.10
N VAL A 44 4.08 7.13 -9.36
CA VAL A 44 4.17 6.21 -10.50
C VAL A 44 5.64 5.92 -10.82
N ASP A 45 6.50 6.93 -10.76
CA ASP A 45 7.94 6.78 -11.00
C ASP A 45 8.61 5.91 -9.92
N GLN A 46 8.23 6.07 -8.65
CA GLN A 46 8.74 5.23 -7.57
C GLN A 46 8.37 3.75 -7.76
N VAL A 47 7.13 3.50 -8.19
CA VAL A 47 6.66 2.14 -8.49
C VAL A 47 7.44 1.52 -9.65
N GLN A 48 7.73 2.29 -10.71
CA GLN A 48 8.53 1.81 -11.83
C GLN A 48 9.95 1.43 -11.40
N ARG A 49 10.63 2.29 -10.63
CA ARG A 49 11.99 2.03 -10.15
C ARG A 49 12.07 0.76 -9.32
N LEU A 50 11.11 0.56 -8.41
CA LEU A 50 11.04 -0.64 -7.58
C LEU A 50 10.74 -1.90 -8.42
N ALA A 51 9.83 -1.80 -9.39
CA ALA A 51 9.51 -2.89 -10.30
C ALA A 51 10.71 -3.32 -11.16
N ASP A 52 11.50 -2.36 -11.63
CA ASP A 52 12.70 -2.64 -12.43
C ASP A 52 13.85 -3.21 -11.58
N GLN A 53 13.98 -2.77 -10.33
CA GLN A 53 15.02 -3.24 -9.41
C GLN A 53 14.77 -4.68 -8.92
N PHE A 54 13.55 -4.97 -8.45
CA PHE A 54 13.24 -6.25 -7.81
C PHE A 54 12.68 -7.29 -8.79
N GLY A 55 12.18 -6.86 -9.96
CA GLY A 55 11.69 -7.75 -11.00
C GLY A 55 10.76 -8.84 -10.45
N LYS A 56 10.94 -10.08 -10.87
CA LYS A 56 10.10 -11.23 -10.43
C LYS A 56 10.47 -11.81 -9.07
N GLN A 57 11.43 -11.22 -8.36
CA GLN A 57 11.89 -11.73 -7.06
C GLN A 57 10.97 -11.33 -5.91
N SER A 58 10.05 -10.40 -6.15
CA SER A 58 9.07 -9.93 -5.18
C SER A 58 7.64 -9.95 -5.72
N GLY A 59 6.67 -10.10 -4.83
CA GLY A 59 5.28 -9.77 -5.10
C GLY A 59 5.04 -8.26 -5.08
N TYR A 60 4.07 -7.78 -5.84
CA TYR A 60 3.71 -6.36 -5.88
C TYR A 60 2.23 -6.17 -5.57
N VAL A 61 1.93 -5.29 -4.62
CA VAL A 61 0.58 -4.85 -4.30
C VAL A 61 0.54 -3.33 -4.39
N VAL A 62 -0.18 -2.82 -5.38
CA VAL A 62 -0.41 -1.39 -5.55
C VAL A 62 -1.69 -0.99 -4.81
N VAL A 63 -1.59 -0.02 -3.91
CA VAL A 63 -2.73 0.52 -3.16
C VAL A 63 -3.14 1.85 -3.77
N ARG A 64 -4.28 1.90 -4.46
CA ARG A 64 -4.88 3.15 -4.94
C ARG A 64 -5.44 3.90 -3.74
N ASN A 65 -4.66 4.86 -3.25
CA ASN A 65 -4.98 5.59 -2.03
C ASN A 65 -5.81 6.84 -2.34
N ALA A 66 -7.12 6.75 -2.13
CA ALA A 66 -8.04 7.85 -2.39
C ALA A 66 -8.06 8.91 -1.28
N ALA A 67 -7.13 8.89 -0.32
CA ALA A 67 -7.10 9.85 0.80
C ALA A 67 -7.04 11.31 0.34
N HIS A 68 -6.31 11.60 -0.74
CA HIS A 68 -6.11 12.97 -1.22
C HIS A 68 -6.82 13.29 -2.54
N SER A 69 -7.10 12.29 -3.37
CA SER A 69 -7.78 12.46 -4.65
C SER A 69 -8.37 11.12 -5.09
N ASP A 70 -9.53 11.18 -5.73
CA ASP A 70 -10.18 9.99 -6.31
C ASP A 70 -9.76 9.77 -7.77
N SER A 71 -8.88 10.63 -8.32
CA SER A 71 -8.39 10.51 -9.70
C SER A 71 -7.01 9.85 -9.74
N PHE A 72 -6.96 8.67 -10.36
CA PHE A 72 -5.73 7.91 -10.60
C PHE A 72 -5.37 7.87 -12.09
N ALA A 73 -5.84 8.85 -12.88
CA ALA A 73 -5.72 8.84 -14.34
C ALA A 73 -4.28 8.60 -14.81
N LEU A 74 -3.29 9.22 -14.15
CA LEU A 74 -1.87 9.05 -14.47
C LEU A 74 -1.41 7.60 -14.29
N PHE A 75 -1.78 6.96 -13.18
CA PHE A 75 -1.45 5.55 -12.93
C PHE A 75 -2.21 4.62 -13.88
N GLU A 76 -3.49 4.88 -14.12
CA GLU A 76 -4.33 4.07 -15.00
C GLU A 76 -3.86 4.10 -16.46
N SER A 77 -3.35 5.25 -16.92
CA SER A 77 -2.77 5.40 -18.26
C SER A 77 -1.29 5.01 -18.35
N SER A 78 -0.64 4.66 -17.23
CA SER A 78 0.79 4.37 -17.21
C SER A 78 1.13 2.99 -17.76
N GLU A 79 2.25 2.89 -18.47
CA GLU A 79 2.82 1.60 -18.89
C GLU A 79 3.27 0.76 -17.69
N VAL A 80 3.63 1.42 -16.58
CA VAL A 80 4.01 0.81 -15.30
C VAL A 80 2.93 -0.16 -14.81
N ARG A 81 1.66 0.24 -14.92
CA ARG A 81 0.52 -0.60 -14.53
C ARG A 81 0.45 -1.88 -15.37
N ALA A 82 0.61 -1.74 -16.69
CA ALA A 82 0.62 -2.89 -17.59
C ALA A 82 1.83 -3.81 -17.30
N GLN A 83 3.01 -3.25 -17.05
CA GLN A 83 4.19 -4.01 -16.63
C GLN A 83 3.95 -4.78 -15.33
N LEU A 84 3.40 -4.13 -14.30
CA LEU A 84 3.12 -4.79 -13.04
C LEU A 84 2.13 -5.93 -13.21
N LYS A 85 1.02 -5.69 -13.90
CA LYS A 85 -0.04 -6.68 -14.07
C LYS A 85 0.38 -7.85 -14.97
N ASP A 86 0.98 -7.55 -16.12
CA ASP A 86 1.24 -8.55 -17.16
C ASP A 86 2.58 -9.26 -16.99
N LYS A 87 3.63 -8.55 -16.52
CA LYS A 87 4.98 -9.12 -16.40
C LYS A 87 5.32 -9.60 -14.99
N LEU A 88 4.80 -8.91 -13.97
CA LEU A 88 5.18 -9.14 -12.56
C LEU A 88 4.07 -9.76 -11.72
N GLY A 89 2.86 -9.94 -12.26
CA GLY A 89 1.73 -10.52 -11.54
C GLY A 89 1.22 -9.64 -10.38
N GLY A 90 1.49 -8.35 -10.43
CA GLY A 90 1.09 -7.40 -9.40
C GLY A 90 -0.43 -7.33 -9.23
N ARG A 91 -0.89 -7.10 -8.00
CA ARG A 91 -2.30 -6.87 -7.68
C ARG A 91 -2.54 -5.42 -7.32
N GLU A 92 -3.75 -4.95 -7.61
CA GLU A 92 -4.20 -3.61 -7.27
C GLU A 92 -5.31 -3.72 -6.24
N ILE A 93 -5.21 -2.95 -5.15
CA ILE A 93 -6.27 -2.78 -4.16
C ILE A 93 -6.70 -1.31 -4.08
N ALA A 94 -7.95 -1.07 -3.73
CA ALA A 94 -8.47 0.28 -3.53
C ALA A 94 -8.62 0.60 -2.04
N MET A 95 -8.04 1.72 -1.60
CA MET A 95 -8.34 2.28 -0.29
C MET A 95 -9.24 3.50 -0.47
N ALA A 96 -10.51 3.35 -0.08
CA ALA A 96 -11.50 4.41 -0.16
C ALA A 96 -11.11 5.60 0.72
N ARG A 97 -11.56 6.81 0.34
CA ARG A 97 -11.37 8.00 1.15
C ARG A 97 -12.14 7.89 2.48
N LEU A 98 -11.44 8.13 3.58
CA LEU A 98 -12.08 8.38 4.87
C LEU A 98 -12.46 9.86 4.95
N GLN A 99 -13.60 10.19 5.58
CA GLN A 99 -14.00 11.58 5.70
C GLN A 99 -12.98 12.40 6.51
N ASP A 100 -12.65 13.60 6.05
CA ASP A 100 -11.59 14.42 6.63
C ASP A 100 -11.81 14.68 8.13
N TRP A 101 -13.04 14.98 8.55
CA TRP A 101 -13.38 15.17 9.97
C TRP A 101 -13.19 13.91 10.83
N LEU A 102 -13.34 12.70 10.26
CA LEU A 102 -13.02 11.46 10.98
C LEU A 102 -11.51 11.28 11.13
N VAL A 103 -10.74 11.63 10.10
CA VAL A 103 -9.27 11.59 10.15
C VAL A 103 -8.75 12.56 11.21
N GLU A 104 -9.29 13.78 11.23
CA GLU A 104 -8.97 14.78 12.26
C GLU A 104 -9.30 14.29 13.67
N MET A 105 -10.48 13.69 13.87
CA MET A 105 -10.88 13.10 15.15
C MET A 105 -9.95 11.94 15.59
N LEU A 106 -9.59 11.05 14.66
CA LEU A 106 -8.66 9.94 14.94
C LEU A 106 -7.29 10.46 15.37
N ASN A 107 -6.79 11.50 14.71
CA ASN A 107 -5.52 12.14 15.04
C ASN A 107 -5.59 12.89 16.37
N ALA A 108 -6.69 13.61 16.63
CA ALA A 108 -6.89 14.36 17.86
C ALA A 108 -6.97 13.45 19.09
N GLU A 109 -7.65 12.31 18.96
CA GLU A 109 -7.78 11.31 20.03
C GLU A 109 -6.59 10.33 20.07
N ASN A 110 -5.68 10.40 19.09
CA ASN A 110 -4.53 9.50 18.93
C ASN A 110 -4.90 8.00 19.00
N VAL A 111 -6.00 7.63 18.32
CA VAL A 111 -6.50 6.24 18.31
C VAL A 111 -6.52 5.67 16.90
N THR A 112 -6.31 4.35 16.81
CA THR A 112 -6.50 3.63 15.55
C THR A 112 -7.98 3.50 15.21
N ILE A 113 -8.30 3.25 13.95
CA ILE A 113 -9.69 3.02 13.49
C ILE A 113 -10.37 1.90 14.30
N THR A 114 -9.64 0.83 14.62
CA THR A 114 -10.17 -0.29 15.42
C THR A 114 -10.51 0.12 16.86
N ALA A 115 -9.68 0.97 17.47
CA ALA A 115 -9.93 1.49 18.81
C ALA A 115 -11.06 2.54 18.82
N ALA A 116 -11.11 3.41 17.81
CA ALA A 116 -12.11 4.46 17.66
C ALA A 116 -13.55 3.93 17.60
N VAL A 117 -13.75 2.73 17.05
CA VAL A 117 -15.05 2.05 17.03
C VAL A 117 -15.64 1.83 18.42
N LYS A 118 -14.82 1.72 19.47
CA LYS A 118 -15.25 1.56 20.87
C LYS A 118 -15.05 2.84 21.70
N HIS A 119 -14.56 3.90 21.09
CA HIS A 119 -14.12 5.10 21.80
C HIS A 119 -15.27 6.09 22.04
N ALA A 120 -15.35 6.63 23.26
CA ALA A 120 -16.45 7.48 23.70
C ALA A 120 -16.57 8.79 22.89
N ALA A 121 -15.45 9.33 22.41
CA ALA A 121 -15.42 10.57 21.61
C ALA A 121 -16.14 10.46 20.25
N PHE A 122 -16.37 9.25 19.74
CA PHE A 122 -17.01 9.04 18.44
C PHE A 122 -18.50 8.75 18.63
N SER A 123 -19.36 9.36 17.82
CA SER A 123 -20.79 9.06 17.85
C SER A 123 -21.08 7.65 17.32
N LEU A 124 -22.30 7.15 17.55
CA LEU A 124 -22.72 5.85 17.01
C LEU A 124 -22.58 5.78 15.48
N LEU A 125 -22.94 6.87 14.78
CA LEU A 125 -22.87 6.93 13.32
C LEU A 125 -21.41 6.99 12.83
N ASP A 126 -20.54 7.66 13.58
CA ASP A 126 -19.11 7.79 13.24
C ASP A 126 -18.41 6.45 13.38
N ARG A 127 -18.70 5.72 14.46
CA ARG A 127 -18.24 4.34 14.66
C ARG A 127 -18.73 3.43 13.53
N GLN A 128 -19.98 3.56 13.10
CA GLN A 128 -20.52 2.78 11.98
C GLN A 128 -19.84 3.12 10.64
N ARG A 129 -19.52 4.40 10.40
CA ARG A 129 -18.75 4.83 9.22
C ARG A 129 -17.35 4.22 9.22
N LEU A 130 -16.65 4.29 10.35
CA LEU A 130 -15.33 3.69 10.54
C LEU A 130 -15.34 2.18 10.33
N GLN A 131 -16.30 1.45 10.91
CA GLN A 131 -16.47 0.01 10.69
C GLN A 131 -16.76 -0.33 9.22
N THR A 132 -17.58 0.48 8.54
CA THR A 132 -17.91 0.25 7.14
C THR A 132 -16.70 0.49 6.24
N TRP A 133 -15.93 1.55 6.51
CA TRP A 133 -14.66 1.81 5.83
C TRP A 133 -13.66 0.68 6.07
N GLN A 134 -13.50 0.24 7.32
CA GLN A 134 -12.58 -0.84 7.70
C GLN A 134 -12.94 -2.17 7.00
N ARG A 135 -14.23 -2.52 6.92
CA ARG A 135 -14.70 -3.71 6.20
C ARG A 135 -14.37 -3.65 4.70
N LYS A 136 -14.53 -2.48 4.07
CA LYS A 136 -14.15 -2.30 2.65
C LYS A 136 -12.65 -2.52 2.45
N LEU A 137 -11.82 -1.91 3.29
CA LEU A 137 -10.37 -2.09 3.22
C LEU A 137 -9.96 -3.55 3.44
N TYR A 138 -10.57 -4.24 4.42
CA TYR A 138 -10.26 -5.65 4.65
C TYR A 138 -10.71 -6.55 3.50
N GLY A 139 -11.86 -6.30 2.86
CA GLY A 139 -12.26 -7.06 1.67
C GLY A 139 -11.25 -6.93 0.53
N GLU A 140 -10.67 -5.74 0.36
CA GLU A 140 -9.61 -5.50 -0.62
C GLU A 140 -8.30 -6.20 -0.25
N ILE A 141 -7.90 -6.17 1.02
CA ILE A 141 -6.71 -6.90 1.52
C ILE A 141 -6.90 -8.42 1.40
N GLU A 142 -8.09 -8.92 1.71
CA GLU A 142 -8.43 -10.34 1.56
C GLU A 142 -8.28 -10.81 0.11
N SER A 143 -8.64 -9.96 -0.86
CA SER A 143 -8.49 -10.26 -2.29
C SER A 143 -7.05 -10.48 -2.76
N VAL A 144 -6.06 -9.97 -2.00
CA VAL A 144 -4.62 -10.09 -2.30
C VAL A 144 -3.87 -10.91 -1.26
N THR A 145 -4.59 -11.62 -0.40
CA THR A 145 -3.98 -12.42 0.68
C THR A 145 -3.01 -13.47 0.17
N GLU A 146 -3.22 -14.01 -1.03
CA GLU A 146 -2.30 -14.95 -1.68
C GLU A 146 -0.89 -14.38 -1.92
N LEU A 147 -0.77 -13.06 -2.09
CA LEU A 147 0.51 -12.37 -2.23
C LEU A 147 1.06 -11.85 -0.89
N LEU A 148 0.19 -11.63 0.10
CA LEU A 148 0.58 -11.07 1.39
C LEU A 148 0.97 -12.14 2.42
N LEU A 149 0.38 -13.32 2.32
CA LEU A 149 0.66 -14.45 3.19
C LEU A 149 1.35 -15.56 2.38
N PRO A 150 2.36 -16.23 2.96
CA PRO A 150 2.98 -17.37 2.31
C PRO A 150 1.91 -18.43 2.06
N THR A 151 1.81 -18.88 0.81
CA THR A 151 0.95 -20.01 0.44
C THR A 151 1.46 -21.25 1.17
N LYS A 152 0.59 -21.89 1.95
CA LYS A 152 0.91 -23.13 2.69
C LYS A 152 1.29 -24.27 1.76
#